data_AF-A0A364K4P3-F1
#
_entry.id   AF-A0A364K4P3-F1
#
_cell.length_a   1.000
_cell.length_b   1.000
_cell.length_c   1.000
_cell.angle_alpha   90.00
_cell.angle_beta   90.00
_cell.angle_gamma   90.00
#
_symmetry.space_group_name_H-M   'P 1'
#
loop_
_entity.id
_entity.type
_entity.pdbx_description
1 polymer ?
#
loop_
_entity_poly.entity_id
_entity_poly.type
_entity_poly.pdbx_seq_one_letter_code
_entity_poly.pdbx_strand_id
1 'polypeptide(L)'
;MVTKGWMAWVLKGATVFHVFTLFCIFFVLIKVTSGPIVHRLTYIYNNKYWVVLSWSTMILSLVSVMLMFTYLLKVLDTTYRIWLHCAWFISMIGTVAAFIFHLIQVMIIPTLSELFFYAPSTDLIKHILDWDRILMNLSELFIPLCFSIAGLIFTFVMFYDRGFTISLCWWSLGLWGFLFISSINFSWIKYKELFVSVIILLYIPWTWNVSNTVKSREKKDK
;
A
#
# COMPACT_ATOMS: atom_id res chain seq x y z
N MET A 1 5.29 24.11 16.76
CA MET A 1 4.38 24.79 15.81
C MET A 1 4.48 24.08 14.47
N VAL A 2 3.56 23.17 14.14
CA VAL A 2 3.49 22.55 12.80
C VAL A 2 2.25 23.11 12.11
N THR A 3 2.41 23.47 10.85
CA THR A 3 1.48 24.20 9.98
C THR A 3 0.07 23.59 9.96
N LYS A 4 -0.83 24.20 10.74
CA LYS A 4 -2.23 23.79 10.90
C LYS A 4 -2.92 23.69 9.53
N GLY A 5 -3.61 22.59 9.25
CA GLY A 5 -4.29 22.33 7.97
C GLY A 5 -3.43 21.80 6.81
N TRP A 6 -2.10 21.87 6.85
CA TRP A 6 -1.25 21.29 5.78
C TRP A 6 -1.39 19.77 5.72
N MET A 7 -1.44 19.09 6.88
CA MET A 7 -1.62 17.64 6.94
C MET A 7 -2.96 17.18 6.36
N ALA A 8 -4.05 17.91 6.60
CA ALA A 8 -5.34 17.57 5.99
C ALA A 8 -5.28 17.66 4.45
N TRP A 9 -4.55 18.64 3.91
CA TRP A 9 -4.29 18.75 2.47
C TRP A 9 -3.40 17.62 1.95
N VAL A 10 -2.34 17.25 2.67
CA VAL A 10 -1.48 16.11 2.32
C VAL A 10 -2.29 14.81 2.25
N LEU A 11 -3.18 14.56 3.21
CA LEU A 11 -4.05 13.38 3.20
C LEU A 11 -5.05 13.38 2.04
N LYS A 12 -5.53 14.56 1.62
CA LYS A 12 -6.40 14.66 0.44
C LYS A 12 -5.62 14.46 -0.87
N GLY A 13 -4.38 14.97 -0.94
CA GLY A 13 -3.47 14.71 -2.05
C GLY A 13 -3.13 13.21 -2.17
N ALA A 14 -2.89 12.56 -1.04
CA ALA A 14 -2.74 11.10 -0.95
C ALA A 14 -3.92 10.35 -1.57
N THR A 15 -5.16 10.78 -1.31
CA THR A 15 -6.35 10.20 -1.93
C THR A 15 -6.31 10.25 -3.46
N VAL A 16 -5.84 11.35 -4.04
CA VAL A 16 -5.69 11.49 -5.50
C VAL A 16 -4.66 10.48 -6.04
N PHE A 17 -3.54 10.31 -5.35
CA PHE A 17 -2.54 9.30 -5.74
C PHE A 17 -3.12 7.88 -5.66
N HIS A 18 -3.88 7.55 -4.62
CA HIS A 18 -4.55 6.25 -4.51
C HIS A 18 -5.58 6.01 -5.64
N VAL A 19 -6.35 7.02 -6.03
CA VAL A 19 -7.27 6.93 -7.18
C VAL A 19 -6.49 6.69 -8.47
N PHE A 20 -5.39 7.40 -8.69
CA PHE A 20 -4.55 7.20 -9.86
C PHE A 20 -3.88 5.82 -9.87
N THR A 21 -3.45 5.33 -8.69
CA THR A 21 -2.95 3.98 -8.50
C THR A 21 -4.01 2.93 -8.85
N LEU A 22 -5.27 3.11 -8.43
CA LEU A 22 -6.36 2.21 -8.82
C LEU A 22 -6.53 2.13 -10.33
N PHE A 23 -6.52 3.29 -11.00
CA PHE A 23 -6.56 3.33 -12.46
C PHE A 23 -5.40 2.52 -13.06
N CYS A 24 -4.18 2.74 -12.58
CA CYS A 24 -3.00 1.99 -13.03
C CYS A 24 -3.14 0.49 -12.77
N ILE A 25 -3.72 0.07 -11.64
CA ILE A 25 -3.94 -1.35 -11.37
C ILE A 25 -4.91 -1.95 -12.40
N PHE A 26 -6.09 -1.35 -12.58
CA PHE A 26 -7.12 -1.90 -13.46
C PHE A 26 -6.70 -1.94 -14.92
N PHE A 27 -6.03 -0.90 -15.41
CA PHE A 27 -5.69 -0.79 -16.84
C PHE A 27 -4.33 -1.39 -17.19
N VAL A 28 -3.41 -1.52 -16.22
CA VAL A 28 -2.03 -1.97 -16.47
C VAL A 28 -1.65 -3.19 -15.64
N LEU A 29 -1.67 -3.10 -14.30
CA LEU A 29 -1.05 -4.13 -13.46
C LEU A 29 -1.77 -5.48 -13.48
N ILE A 30 -3.10 -5.50 -13.62
CA ILE A 30 -3.85 -6.76 -13.81
C ILE A 30 -3.32 -7.54 -15.03
N LYS A 31 -2.94 -6.86 -16.11
CA LYS A 31 -2.38 -7.49 -17.31
C LYS A 31 -0.94 -7.97 -17.10
N VAL A 32 -0.16 -7.25 -16.29
CA VAL A 32 1.23 -7.61 -15.92
C VAL A 32 1.29 -8.87 -15.06
N THR A 33 0.25 -9.15 -14.27
CA THR A 33 0.21 -10.30 -13.35
C THR A 33 -0.67 -11.44 -13.83
N SER A 34 -1.37 -11.29 -14.96
CA SER A 34 -2.28 -12.32 -15.47
C SER A 34 -1.65 -13.19 -16.55
N GLY A 35 -1.99 -14.47 -16.48
CA GLY A 35 -1.60 -15.47 -17.47
C GLY A 35 -0.18 -16.00 -17.31
N PRO A 36 0.28 -16.81 -18.29
CA PRO A 36 1.61 -17.41 -18.30
C PRO A 36 2.73 -16.36 -18.32
N ILE A 37 3.92 -16.74 -17.84
CA ILE A 37 5.09 -15.84 -17.75
C ILE A 37 5.42 -15.16 -19.09
N VAL A 38 5.35 -15.89 -20.21
CA VAL A 38 5.64 -15.35 -21.54
C VAL A 38 4.66 -14.22 -21.90
N HIS A 39 3.37 -14.39 -21.60
CA HIS A 39 2.36 -13.35 -21.84
C HIS A 39 2.64 -12.10 -21.00
N ARG A 40 2.97 -12.29 -19.71
CA ARG A 40 3.33 -11.20 -18.80
C ARG A 40 4.54 -10.42 -19.30
N LEU A 41 5.63 -11.10 -19.64
CA LEU A 41 6.85 -10.47 -20.18
C LEU A 41 6.56 -9.75 -21.52
N THR A 42 5.78 -10.36 -22.41
CA THR A 42 5.37 -9.71 -23.67
C THR A 42 4.61 -8.41 -23.42
N TYR A 43 3.68 -8.42 -22.47
CA TYR A 43 2.95 -7.22 -22.10
C TYR A 43 3.86 -6.13 -21.52
N ILE A 44 4.78 -6.51 -20.63
CA ILE A 44 5.74 -5.59 -20.00
C ILE A 44 6.64 -4.95 -21.05
N TYR A 45 7.18 -5.73 -21.98
CA TYR A 45 8.02 -5.23 -23.07
C TYR A 45 7.26 -4.22 -23.95
N ASN A 46 6.07 -4.58 -24.42
CA ASN A 46 5.26 -3.73 -25.30
C ASN A 46 4.75 -2.45 -24.63
N ASN A 47 4.62 -2.44 -23.29
CA ASN A 47 4.03 -1.33 -22.53
C ASN A 47 4.97 -0.79 -21.44
N LYS A 48 6.29 -0.86 -21.64
CA LYS A 48 7.33 -0.58 -20.64
C LYS A 48 7.07 0.69 -19.83
N TYR A 49 6.80 1.82 -20.48
CA TYR A 49 6.58 3.10 -19.82
C TYR A 49 5.33 3.11 -18.93
N TRP A 50 4.22 2.52 -19.40
CA TRP A 50 2.99 2.43 -18.62
C TRP A 50 3.14 1.54 -17.40
N VAL A 51 3.89 0.43 -17.54
CA VAL A 51 4.18 -0.48 -16.43
C VAL A 51 5.07 0.19 -15.38
N VAL A 52 6.15 0.84 -15.81
CA VAL A 52 7.04 1.61 -14.93
C VAL A 52 6.29 2.74 -14.21
N LEU A 53 5.45 3.49 -14.93
CA LEU A 53 4.59 4.51 -14.33
C LEU A 53 3.66 3.89 -13.28
N SER A 54 3.00 2.79 -13.61
CA SER A 54 2.07 2.11 -12.70
C SER A 54 2.73 1.68 -11.40
N TRP A 55 3.90 1.01 -11.47
CA TRP A 55 4.65 0.67 -10.26
C TRP A 55 5.19 1.88 -9.51
N SER A 56 5.57 2.96 -10.21
CA SER A 56 5.98 4.21 -9.56
C SER A 56 4.82 4.85 -8.78
N THR A 57 3.58 4.73 -9.26
CA THR A 57 2.41 5.21 -8.49
C THR A 57 2.16 4.39 -7.23
N MET A 58 2.48 3.09 -7.23
CA MET A 58 2.41 2.26 -6.02
C MET A 58 3.37 2.77 -4.94
N ILE A 59 4.58 3.20 -5.32
CA ILE A 59 5.53 3.84 -4.41
C ILE A 59 4.95 5.11 -3.77
N LEU A 60 4.33 5.99 -4.58
CA LEU A 60 3.70 7.21 -4.08
C LEU A 60 2.51 6.92 -3.14
N SER A 61 1.72 5.89 -3.47
CA SER A 61 0.65 5.36 -2.63
C SER A 61 1.18 4.86 -1.28
N LEU A 62 2.31 4.15 -1.26
CA LEU A 62 2.92 3.67 -0.01
C LEU A 62 3.45 4.80 0.88
N VAL A 63 4.09 5.80 0.28
CA VAL A 63 4.51 7.01 1.00
C VAL A 63 3.29 7.70 1.64
N SER A 64 2.18 7.73 0.92
CA SER A 64 0.91 8.28 1.43
C SER A 64 0.38 7.52 2.64
N VAL A 65 0.42 6.18 2.62
CA VAL A 65 0.06 5.34 3.77
C VAL A 65 0.98 5.61 4.97
N MET A 66 2.29 5.73 4.74
CA MET A 66 3.26 6.03 5.81
C MET A 66 3.04 7.42 6.42
N LEU A 67 2.70 8.42 5.60
CA LEU A 67 2.33 9.76 6.08
C LEU A 67 1.07 9.71 6.94
N MET A 68 0.10 8.88 6.56
CA MET A 68 -1.12 8.67 7.36
C MET A 68 -0.82 8.08 8.73
N PHE A 69 0.04 7.06 8.84
CA PHE A 69 0.46 6.52 10.14
C PHE A 69 1.25 7.53 10.98
N THR A 70 2.16 8.26 10.35
CA THR A 70 2.89 9.37 10.99
C THR A 70 1.93 10.43 11.53
N TYR A 71 0.83 10.68 10.83
CA TYR A 71 -0.19 11.62 11.26
C TYR A 71 -1.02 11.10 12.43
N LEU A 72 -1.53 9.86 12.33
CA LEU A 72 -2.24 9.22 13.42
C LEU A 72 -1.40 9.15 14.69
N LEU A 73 -0.09 8.85 14.55
CA LEU A 73 0.86 8.91 15.65
C LEU A 73 0.80 10.26 16.33
N LYS A 74 0.79 11.38 15.59
CA LYS A 74 0.78 12.73 16.17
C LYS A 74 -0.55 13.10 16.82
N VAL A 75 -1.67 12.68 16.25
CA VAL A 75 -3.02 13.15 16.63
C VAL A 75 -3.65 12.33 17.76
N LEU A 76 -3.38 11.03 17.83
CA LEU A 76 -3.98 10.16 18.84
C LEU A 76 -3.43 10.43 20.24
N ASP A 77 -4.25 10.06 21.23
CA ASP A 77 -4.01 10.23 22.67
C ASP A 77 -2.58 9.85 23.08
N THR A 78 -1.93 10.78 23.80
CA THR A 78 -0.56 10.64 24.28
C THR A 78 -0.36 9.52 25.30
N THR A 79 -1.42 9.07 25.95
CA THR A 79 -1.40 7.96 26.90
C THR A 79 -0.90 6.66 26.26
N TYR A 80 -1.16 6.45 24.97
CA TYR A 80 -0.81 5.24 24.24
C TYR A 80 0.46 5.37 23.39
N ARG A 81 1.31 6.38 23.65
CA ARG A 81 2.45 6.71 22.77
C ARG A 81 3.39 5.55 22.48
N ILE A 82 3.71 4.71 23.47
CA ILE A 82 4.62 3.58 23.27
C ILE A 82 4.05 2.63 22.20
N TRP A 83 2.78 2.26 22.33
CA TRP A 83 2.08 1.41 21.36
C TRP A 83 2.01 2.04 19.97
N LEU A 84 1.74 3.34 19.90
CA LEU A 84 1.68 4.08 18.64
C LEU A 84 3.06 4.17 17.95
N HIS A 85 4.16 4.33 18.70
CA HIS A 85 5.52 4.31 18.14
C HIS A 85 5.89 2.93 17.64
N CYS A 86 5.54 1.86 18.37
CA CYS A 86 5.73 0.49 17.92
C CYS A 86 4.97 0.23 16.61
N ALA A 87 3.68 0.60 16.55
CA ALA A 87 2.87 0.47 15.34
C ALA A 87 3.45 1.26 14.16
N TRP A 88 3.87 2.50 14.41
CA TRP A 88 4.52 3.32 13.40
C TRP A 88 5.83 2.69 12.90
N PHE A 89 6.66 2.14 13.79
CA PHE A 89 7.90 1.45 13.42
C PHE A 89 7.63 0.19 12.58
N ILE A 90 6.61 -0.60 12.93
CA ILE A 90 6.18 -1.74 12.11
C ILE A 90 5.74 -1.27 10.72
N SER A 91 4.97 -0.18 10.63
CA SER A 91 4.57 0.39 9.33
C SER A 91 5.77 0.90 8.51
N MET A 92 6.80 1.42 9.18
CA MET A 92 8.05 1.86 8.53
C MET A 92 8.79 0.67 7.93
N ILE A 93 8.92 -0.45 8.67
CA ILE A 93 9.52 -1.69 8.16
C ILE A 93 8.75 -2.18 6.92
N GLY A 94 7.41 -2.22 6.99
CA GLY A 94 6.56 -2.59 5.86
C GLY A 94 6.74 -1.66 4.66
N THR A 95 6.87 -0.36 4.89
CA THR A 95 7.11 0.65 3.85
C THR A 95 8.46 0.46 3.17
N VAL A 96 9.53 0.23 3.93
CA VAL A 96 10.87 -0.02 3.38
C VAL A 96 10.89 -1.30 2.55
N ALA A 97 10.28 -2.37 3.06
CA ALA A 97 10.13 -3.62 2.31
C ALA A 97 9.36 -3.42 0.99
N ALA A 98 8.25 -2.68 1.03
CA ALA A 98 7.45 -2.36 -0.15
C ALA A 98 8.19 -1.46 -1.14
N PHE A 99 9.00 -0.52 -0.65
CA PHE A 99 9.84 0.32 -1.48
C PHE A 99 10.89 -0.51 -2.23
N ILE A 100 11.58 -1.42 -1.53
CA ILE A 100 12.54 -2.35 -2.16
C ILE A 100 11.84 -3.22 -3.20
N PHE A 101 10.68 -3.80 -2.87
CA PHE A 101 9.88 -4.60 -3.78
C PHE A 101 9.54 -3.83 -5.06
N HIS A 102 8.98 -2.63 -4.95
CA HIS A 102 8.58 -1.85 -6.12
C HIS A 102 9.77 -1.26 -6.87
N LEU A 103 10.89 -0.95 -6.22
CA LEU A 103 12.13 -0.57 -6.90
C LEU A 103 12.65 -1.70 -7.79
N ILE A 104 12.64 -2.93 -7.29
CA ILE A 104 13.00 -4.12 -8.07
C ILE A 104 12.05 -4.26 -9.26
N GLN A 105 10.73 -4.11 -9.03
CA GLN A 105 9.77 -4.12 -10.12
C GLN A 105 10.05 -3.03 -11.16
N VAL A 106 10.28 -1.79 -10.75
CA VAL A 106 10.53 -0.67 -11.67
C VAL A 106 11.83 -0.83 -12.46
N MET A 107 12.91 -1.26 -11.81
CA MET A 107 14.26 -1.22 -12.40
C MET A 107 14.66 -2.54 -13.07
N ILE A 108 14.35 -3.66 -12.43
CA ILE A 108 14.87 -4.98 -12.81
C ILE A 108 13.93 -5.68 -13.78
N ILE A 109 12.63 -5.74 -13.47
CA ILE A 109 11.67 -6.54 -14.25
C ILE A 109 11.54 -6.09 -15.72
N PRO A 110 11.47 -4.79 -16.07
CA PRO A 110 11.43 -4.35 -17.46
C PRO A 110 12.70 -4.72 -18.21
N THR A 111 13.85 -4.62 -17.55
CA THR A 111 15.15 -4.96 -18.13
C THR A 111 15.25 -6.47 -18.39
N LEU A 112 14.82 -7.30 -17.45
CA LEU A 112 14.75 -8.75 -17.64
C LEU A 112 13.76 -9.14 -18.74
N SER A 113 12.62 -8.43 -18.84
CA SER A 113 11.65 -8.63 -19.90
C SER A 113 12.24 -8.30 -21.27
N GLU A 114 12.98 -7.20 -21.38
CA GLU A 114 13.66 -6.80 -22.61
C GLU A 114 14.74 -7.81 -23.01
N LEU A 115 15.56 -8.25 -22.05
CA LEU A 115 16.57 -9.28 -22.26
C LEU A 115 15.96 -10.61 -22.75
N PHE A 116 14.79 -10.99 -22.23
CA PHE A 116 14.07 -12.18 -22.65
C PHE A 116 13.69 -12.14 -24.14
N PHE A 117 13.36 -10.97 -24.68
CA PHE A 117 13.05 -10.83 -26.10
C PHE A 117 14.28 -10.87 -27.00
N TYR A 118 15.38 -10.28 -26.57
CA TYR A 118 16.60 -10.24 -27.39
C TYR A 118 17.43 -11.52 -27.33
N ALA A 119 17.48 -12.18 -26.17
CA ALA A 119 18.30 -13.36 -25.93
C ALA A 119 17.58 -14.38 -25.03
N PRO A 120 16.51 -15.04 -25.51
CA PRO A 120 15.77 -16.01 -24.71
C PRO A 120 16.65 -17.21 -24.35
N SER A 121 16.76 -17.51 -23.06
CA SER A 121 17.44 -18.71 -22.56
C SER A 121 16.65 -19.34 -21.40
N THR A 122 16.81 -20.65 -21.20
CA THR A 122 16.17 -21.37 -20.09
C THR A 122 16.64 -20.85 -18.74
N ASP A 123 17.90 -20.45 -18.64
CA ASP A 123 18.49 -19.94 -17.40
C ASP A 123 17.95 -18.56 -17.05
N LEU A 124 17.69 -17.71 -18.06
CA LEU A 124 17.03 -16.43 -17.85
C LEU A 124 15.58 -16.61 -17.35
N ILE A 125 14.82 -17.56 -17.91
CA ILE A 125 13.46 -17.84 -17.44
C ILE A 125 13.48 -18.31 -15.98
N LYS A 126 14.39 -19.23 -15.63
CA LYS A 126 14.57 -19.68 -14.24
C LYS A 126 14.90 -18.50 -13.31
N HIS A 127 15.83 -17.65 -13.73
CA HIS A 127 16.21 -16.47 -12.95
C HIS A 127 15.03 -15.51 -12.72
N ILE A 128 14.19 -15.28 -13.74
CA ILE A 128 12.97 -14.48 -13.61
C ILE A 128 11.99 -15.13 -12.63
N LEU A 129 11.80 -16.46 -12.70
CA LEU A 129 10.93 -17.20 -11.78
C LEU A 129 11.43 -17.17 -10.33
N ASP A 130 12.75 -17.23 -10.12
CA ASP A 130 13.36 -17.12 -8.80
C ASP A 130 13.11 -15.73 -8.19
N TRP A 131 13.26 -14.67 -8.99
CA TRP A 131 12.88 -13.31 -8.59
C TRP A 131 11.41 -13.22 -8.23
N ASP A 132 10.51 -13.69 -9.10
CA ASP A 132 9.06 -13.70 -8.85
C ASP A 132 8.75 -14.40 -7.52
N ARG A 133 9.36 -15.56 -7.25
CA ARG A 133 9.15 -16.33 -6.02
C ARG A 133 9.62 -15.60 -4.76
N ILE A 134 10.79 -14.97 -4.79
CA ILE A 134 11.31 -14.21 -3.64
C ILE A 134 10.41 -12.99 -3.36
N LEU A 135 10.03 -12.28 -4.42
CA LEU A 135 9.21 -11.08 -4.33
C LEU A 135 7.75 -11.39 -3.92
N MET A 136 7.26 -12.59 -4.24
CA MET A 136 5.92 -13.05 -3.89
C MET A 136 5.70 -13.05 -2.38
N ASN A 137 6.59 -13.69 -1.60
CA ASN A 137 6.48 -13.73 -0.13
C ASN A 137 6.52 -12.33 0.50
N LEU A 138 7.33 -11.44 -0.08
CA LEU A 138 7.45 -10.07 0.39
C LEU A 138 6.14 -9.29 0.19
N SER A 139 5.57 -9.37 -1.02
CA SER A 139 4.37 -8.61 -1.41
C SER A 139 3.05 -9.19 -0.90
N GLU A 140 2.96 -10.49 -0.67
CA GLU A 140 1.70 -11.15 -0.32
C GLU A 140 1.53 -11.33 1.17
N LEU A 141 2.62 -11.60 1.89
CA LEU A 141 2.58 -11.88 3.33
C LEU A 141 3.18 -10.73 4.11
N PHE A 142 4.49 -10.49 3.95
CA PHE A 142 5.23 -9.62 4.88
C PHE A 142 4.74 -8.17 4.88
N ILE A 143 4.65 -7.54 3.69
CA ILE A 143 4.24 -6.14 3.56
C ILE A 143 2.79 -5.93 4.07
N PRO A 144 1.78 -6.68 3.59
CA PRO A 144 0.41 -6.58 4.11
C PRO A 144 0.29 -6.83 5.62
N LEU A 145 1.05 -7.79 6.15
CA LEU A 145 1.05 -8.11 7.58
C LEU A 145 1.59 -6.94 8.41
N CYS A 146 2.69 -6.31 7.99
CA CYS A 146 3.21 -5.12 8.67
C CYS A 146 2.17 -4.00 8.72
N PHE A 147 1.54 -3.67 7.59
CA PHE A 147 0.55 -2.60 7.53
C PHE A 147 -0.72 -2.92 8.30
N SER A 148 -1.20 -4.16 8.24
CA SER A 148 -2.39 -4.57 8.97
C SER A 148 -2.16 -4.59 10.48
N ILE A 149 -1.05 -5.12 10.98
CA ILE A 149 -0.71 -5.08 12.41
C ILE A 149 -0.61 -3.64 12.90
N ALA A 150 0.13 -2.79 12.19
CA ALA A 150 0.23 -1.37 12.52
C ALA A 150 -1.16 -0.70 12.55
N GLY A 151 -1.95 -0.91 11.50
CA GLY A 151 -3.31 -0.38 11.37
C GLY A 151 -4.26 -0.86 12.47
N LEU A 152 -4.18 -2.11 12.89
CA LEU A 152 -4.97 -2.66 13.99
C LEU A 152 -4.60 -2.02 15.34
N ILE A 153 -3.32 -1.80 15.61
CA ILE A 153 -2.89 -1.10 16.84
C ILE A 153 -3.39 0.35 16.83
N PHE A 154 -3.24 1.06 15.71
CA PHE A 154 -3.80 2.42 15.56
C PHE A 154 -5.31 2.44 15.75
N THR A 155 -6.01 1.45 15.18
CA THR A 155 -7.46 1.29 15.31
C THR A 155 -7.87 1.05 16.76
N PHE A 156 -7.14 0.20 17.49
CA PHE A 156 -7.38 -0.04 18.91
C PHE A 156 -7.33 1.28 19.68
N VAL A 157 -6.28 2.09 19.48
CA VAL A 157 -6.17 3.40 20.14
C VAL A 157 -7.28 4.37 19.70
N MET A 158 -7.71 4.33 18.44
CA MET A 158 -8.86 5.13 17.97
C MET A 158 -10.16 4.84 18.72
N PHE A 159 -10.38 3.61 19.22
CA PHE A 159 -11.56 3.31 20.04
C PHE A 159 -11.53 3.97 21.43
N TYR A 160 -10.35 4.25 21.98
CA TYR A 160 -10.19 4.92 23.27
C TYR A 160 -10.08 6.44 23.14
N ASP A 161 -9.77 6.96 21.95
CA ASP A 161 -9.67 8.38 21.70
C ASP A 161 -11.06 9.03 21.49
N ARG A 162 -11.40 10.02 22.32
CA ARG A 162 -12.71 10.70 22.28
C ARG A 162 -12.97 11.52 21.01
N GLY A 163 -11.97 11.74 20.17
CA GLY A 163 -12.11 12.56 18.96
C GLY A 163 -12.50 11.81 17.70
N PHE A 164 -12.52 10.48 17.72
CA PHE A 164 -12.94 9.67 16.59
C PHE A 164 -14.33 9.09 16.83
N THR A 165 -15.17 9.10 15.79
CA THR A 165 -16.51 8.51 15.87
C THR A 165 -16.41 6.98 15.83
N ILE A 166 -17.26 6.29 16.59
CA ILE A 166 -17.28 4.82 16.64
C ILE A 166 -17.39 4.15 15.26
N SER A 167 -18.17 4.74 14.34
CA SER A 167 -18.31 4.27 12.97
C SER A 167 -16.99 4.25 12.20
N LEU A 168 -16.18 5.30 12.36
CA LEU A 168 -14.85 5.40 11.72
C LEU A 168 -13.86 4.39 12.32
N CYS A 169 -13.97 4.09 13.61
CA CYS A 169 -13.17 3.07 14.28
C CYS A 169 -13.51 1.66 13.75
N TRP A 170 -14.80 1.34 13.62
CA TRP A 170 -15.24 0.07 13.01
C TRP A 170 -14.83 -0.06 11.56
N TRP A 171 -14.88 1.02 10.78
CA TRP A 171 -14.35 1.01 9.41
C TRP A 171 -12.86 0.73 9.40
N SER A 172 -12.07 1.42 10.25
CA SER A 172 -10.65 1.15 10.39
C SER A 172 -10.38 -0.32 10.73
N LEU A 173 -11.15 -0.89 11.66
CA LEU A 173 -11.04 -2.30 12.05
C LEU A 173 -11.34 -3.23 10.87
N GLY A 174 -12.41 -2.96 10.12
CA GLY A 174 -12.77 -3.72 8.94
C GLY A 174 -11.68 -3.66 7.86
N LEU A 175 -11.14 -2.48 7.58
CA LEU A 175 -10.09 -2.27 6.58
C LEU A 175 -8.81 -3.03 6.90
N TRP A 176 -8.27 -2.84 8.11
CA TRP A 176 -7.01 -3.48 8.53
C TRP A 176 -7.19 -4.95 8.86
N GLY A 177 -8.35 -5.35 9.40
CA GLY A 177 -8.70 -6.74 9.64
C GLY A 177 -8.87 -7.52 8.34
N PHE A 178 -9.48 -6.93 7.31
CA PHE A 178 -9.58 -7.54 5.98
C PHE A 178 -8.21 -7.72 5.34
N LEU A 179 -7.33 -6.71 5.44
CA LEU A 179 -5.93 -6.82 4.99
C LEU A 179 -5.19 -7.93 5.75
N PHE A 180 -5.35 -8.02 7.07
CA PHE A 180 -4.72 -9.04 7.92
C PHE A 180 -5.15 -10.45 7.51
N ILE A 181 -6.46 -10.71 7.48
CA ILE A 181 -7.03 -12.03 7.14
C ILE A 181 -6.54 -12.46 5.76
N SER A 182 -6.50 -11.53 4.82
CA SER A 182 -6.12 -11.84 3.45
C SER A 182 -4.61 -12.06 3.28
N SER A 183 -3.78 -11.38 4.08
CA SER A 183 -2.33 -11.64 4.11
C SER A 183 -1.98 -13.05 4.57
N ILE A 184 -2.81 -13.64 5.45
CA ILE A 184 -2.61 -14.99 5.99
C ILE A 184 -3.20 -16.05 5.04
N ASN A 185 -4.26 -15.71 4.30
CA ASN A 185 -4.88 -16.63 3.35
C ASN A 185 -4.12 -16.64 2.02
N PHE A 186 -3.19 -17.57 1.86
CA PHE A 186 -2.36 -17.75 0.65
C PHE A 186 -3.16 -18.15 -0.62
N SER A 187 -4.47 -18.42 -0.51
CA SER A 187 -5.31 -18.85 -1.63
C SER A 187 -5.67 -17.74 -2.63
N TRP A 188 -5.42 -16.47 -2.28
CA TRP A 188 -5.83 -15.31 -3.10
C TRP A 188 -4.79 -14.85 -4.12
N ILE A 189 -3.64 -15.54 -4.25
CA ILE A 189 -2.52 -15.18 -5.15
C ILE A 189 -3.00 -14.85 -6.57
N LYS A 190 -3.94 -15.64 -7.09
CA LYS A 190 -4.46 -15.49 -8.47
C LYS A 190 -5.14 -14.13 -8.70
N TYR A 191 -5.64 -13.49 -7.64
CA TYR A 191 -6.41 -12.25 -7.72
C TYR A 191 -5.76 -11.11 -6.91
N LYS A 192 -4.45 -11.18 -6.65
CA LYS A 192 -3.75 -10.21 -5.80
C LYS A 192 -3.98 -8.75 -6.17
N GLU A 193 -3.94 -8.41 -7.46
CA GLU A 193 -4.11 -7.02 -7.92
C GLU A 193 -5.56 -6.52 -7.73
N LEU A 194 -6.55 -7.40 -7.91
CA LEU A 194 -7.95 -7.10 -7.61
C LEU A 194 -8.14 -6.89 -6.10
N PHE A 195 -7.50 -7.74 -5.30
CA PHE A 195 -7.55 -7.65 -3.85
C PHE A 195 -6.95 -6.32 -3.33
N VAL A 196 -5.76 -5.95 -3.83
CA VAL A 196 -5.13 -4.65 -3.55
C VAL A 196 -6.04 -3.50 -3.98
N SER A 197 -6.71 -3.61 -5.14
CA SER A 197 -7.66 -2.61 -5.60
C SER A 197 -8.84 -2.43 -4.64
N VAL A 198 -9.42 -3.54 -4.13
CA VAL A 198 -10.51 -3.47 -3.15
C VAL A 198 -10.04 -2.78 -1.87
N ILE A 199 -8.84 -3.09 -1.37
CA ILE A 199 -8.29 -2.42 -0.18
C ILE A 199 -8.12 -0.92 -0.43
N ILE A 200 -7.54 -0.52 -1.56
CA ILE A 200 -7.34 0.89 -1.87
C ILE A 200 -8.70 1.61 -2.01
N LEU A 201 -9.69 0.97 -2.63
CA LEU A 201 -11.06 1.48 -2.73
C LEU A 201 -11.71 1.70 -1.35
N LEU A 202 -11.48 0.81 -0.38
CA LEU A 202 -11.95 0.99 1.00
C LEU A 202 -11.12 2.05 1.76
N TYR A 203 -9.83 2.16 1.46
CA TYR A 203 -8.89 3.07 2.11
C TYR A 203 -9.11 4.54 1.72
N ILE A 204 -9.49 4.83 0.47
CA ILE A 204 -9.76 6.18 -0.04
C ILE A 204 -10.83 6.93 0.78
N PRO A 205 -12.07 6.44 0.91
CA PRO A 205 -13.09 7.13 1.68
C PRO A 205 -12.77 7.14 3.18
N TRP A 206 -12.09 6.11 3.68
CA TRP A 206 -11.61 6.07 5.06
C TRP A 206 -10.62 7.21 5.36
N THR A 207 -9.58 7.39 4.54
CA THR A 207 -8.60 8.48 4.70
C THR A 207 -9.24 9.86 4.60
N TRP A 208 -10.20 10.02 3.69
CA TRP A 208 -10.96 11.26 3.57
C TRP A 208 -11.73 11.58 4.85
N ASN A 209 -12.39 10.59 5.45
CA ASN A 209 -13.14 10.76 6.70
C ASN A 209 -12.22 11.04 7.90
N VAL A 210 -11.05 10.40 7.96
CA VAL A 210 -10.05 10.73 8.99
C VAL A 210 -9.58 12.18 8.83
N SER A 211 -9.24 12.61 7.62
CA SER A 211 -8.82 14.00 7.34
C SER A 211 -9.87 15.02 7.80
N ASN A 212 -11.15 14.76 7.54
CA ASN A 212 -12.24 15.64 7.98
C ASN A 212 -12.41 15.65 9.51
N THR A 213 -12.32 14.49 10.15
CA THR A 213 -12.43 14.36 11.61
C THR A 213 -11.33 15.17 12.28
N VAL A 214 -10.09 15.07 11.81
CA VAL A 214 -8.99 15.80 12.45
C VAL A 214 -9.05 17.30 12.15
N LYS A 215 -9.42 17.71 10.94
CA LYS A 215 -9.68 19.13 10.64
C LYS A 215 -10.73 19.75 11.57
N SER A 216 -11.72 18.97 12.01
CA SER A 216 -12.72 19.39 12.99
C SER A 216 -12.11 19.55 14.39
N ARG A 217 -11.24 18.64 14.82
CA ARG A 217 -10.52 18.72 16.10
C ARG A 217 -9.61 19.94 16.17
N GLU A 218 -8.80 20.19 15.14
CA GLU A 218 -7.93 21.37 15.05
C GLU A 218 -8.69 22.70 15.14
N LYS A 219 -9.99 22.71 14.79
CA LYS A 219 -10.87 23.88 14.95
C LYS A 219 -11.46 24.02 16.36
N LYS A 220 -11.68 22.91 17.08
CA LYS A 220 -12.27 22.90 18.43
C LYS A 220 -11.28 23.24 19.53
N ASP A 221 -9.99 22.98 19.31
CA ASP A 221 -8.92 23.40 20.22
C ASP A 221 -8.56 24.91 20.06
N LYS A 222 -9.49 25.70 19.53
CA LYS A 222 -9.43 27.17 19.42
C LYS A 222 -10.42 27.79 20.40
#